data_AF-A0A5R9E3P9-F1
#
_entry.id   AF-A0A5R9E3P9-F1
#
_cell.length_a   1.000
_cell.length_b   1.000
_cell.length_c   1.000
_cell.angle_alpha   90.00
_cell.angle_beta   90.00
_cell.angle_gamma   90.00
#
_symmetry.space_group_name_H-M   'P 1'
#
loop_
_entity.id
_entity.type
_entity.pdbx_description
1 polymer ?
#
loop_
_entity_poly.entity_id
_entity_poly.type
_entity_poly.pdbx_seq_one_letter_code
_entity_poly.pdbx_strand_id
1 'polypeptide(L)'
;MDRTGRRQSCPDRPPVRGRRSGPAAGPGYRTDGVPVRRSSATGASASTRPPPSRRVSLPLGPSGRTRRLGPLPYGPAGAEGAERPGGSGLRTLCEAWTGSWRDNGTTGTTERRPCLHQTLWLDHGTDPVNSSYGYILMPGASRRAVAARAADRTGLEILDNSDICQSVAVRSLGLTAANLWRAAAVAAPTVTSPTSVVVRRCGRTATLHISEPMRAGQPLELVWGRSVGRVLRAAPSVEVLDTGPHLRLRVTPGAADVVHGCEVATG
;
A
#
# COMPACT_ATOMS: atom_id res chain seq x y z
N MET A 1 44.58 0.49 9.28
CA MET A 1 44.00 1.60 8.50
C MET A 1 42.55 1.28 8.21
N ASP A 2 41.72 2.23 8.62
CA ASP A 2 40.29 2.14 8.89
C ASP A 2 39.44 1.99 7.61
N ARG A 3 38.45 1.10 7.64
CA ARG A 3 37.36 1.01 6.64
C ARG A 3 36.03 0.89 7.37
N THR A 4 35.59 1.99 7.99
CA THR A 4 34.20 2.17 8.42
C THR A 4 33.26 2.31 7.20
N GLY A 5 32.79 1.19 6.67
CA GLY A 5 31.66 1.16 5.75
C GLY A 5 30.35 1.39 6.52
N ARG A 6 29.92 2.65 6.64
CA ARG A 6 28.57 2.98 7.13
C ARG A 6 27.53 2.40 6.16
N ARG A 7 26.92 1.28 6.54
CA ARG A 7 25.68 0.80 5.94
C ARG A 7 24.59 1.83 6.23
N GLN A 8 24.10 2.52 5.20
CA GLN A 8 22.85 3.27 5.29
C GLN A 8 21.71 2.27 5.52
N SER A 9 21.29 2.15 6.77
CA SER A 9 20.09 1.42 7.16
C SER A 9 18.87 2.11 6.55
N CYS A 10 18.15 1.40 5.68
CA CYS A 10 16.83 1.79 5.23
C CYS A 10 15.86 1.66 6.42
N PRO A 11 15.19 2.72 6.91
CA PRO A 11 14.28 2.59 8.04
C PRO A 11 13.00 1.86 7.60
N ASP A 12 12.47 1.01 8.49
CA ASP A 12 11.23 0.23 8.34
C ASP A 12 10.10 1.04 7.70
N ARG A 13 9.68 0.65 6.48
CA ARG A 13 8.63 1.34 5.71
C ARG A 13 7.37 0.49 5.64
N PRO A 14 6.20 1.00 6.02
CA PRO A 14 4.95 0.30 5.80
C PRO A 14 4.47 0.51 4.35
N PRO A 15 4.13 -0.55 3.59
CA PRO A 15 3.37 -0.40 2.37
C PRO A 15 1.94 0.05 2.73
N VAL A 16 1.46 1.12 2.09
CA VAL A 16 0.04 1.42 2.00
C VAL A 16 -0.47 0.81 0.70
N ARG A 17 -1.46 -0.07 0.80
CA ARG A 17 -2.12 -0.68 -0.36
C ARG A 17 -3.53 -0.11 -0.49
N GLY A 18 -3.83 0.48 -1.64
CA GLY A 18 -5.17 0.90 -2.07
C GLY A 18 -5.65 0.06 -3.25
N ARG A 19 -6.97 -0.20 -3.27
CA ARG A 19 -7.91 -0.93 -4.16
C ARG A 19 -7.45 -1.52 -5.54
N ARG A 20 -8.16 -2.60 -5.92
CA ARG A 20 -8.43 -3.08 -7.30
C ARG A 20 -9.82 -2.57 -7.73
N SER A 21 -9.90 -1.73 -8.75
CA SER A 21 -11.16 -1.24 -9.34
C SER A 21 -11.54 -2.06 -10.59
N GLY A 22 -12.59 -2.88 -10.51
CA GLY A 22 -13.38 -3.37 -11.66
C GLY A 22 -13.64 -4.89 -11.72
N PRO A 23 -14.75 -5.37 -12.32
CA PRO A 23 -16.09 -4.76 -12.45
C PRO A 23 -16.92 -4.98 -11.16
N ALA A 24 -18.19 -4.59 -11.14
CA ALA A 24 -19.14 -5.04 -10.13
C ALA A 24 -19.00 -6.57 -9.91
N ALA A 25 -19.15 -6.99 -8.66
CA ALA A 25 -19.34 -8.41 -8.40
C ALA A 25 -20.46 -8.93 -9.32
N GLY A 26 -20.26 -10.07 -9.96
CA GLY A 26 -21.38 -10.78 -10.60
C GLY A 26 -22.49 -10.99 -9.57
N PRO A 27 -23.76 -10.96 -9.98
CA PRO A 27 -24.88 -10.89 -9.05
C PRO A 27 -24.86 -12.02 -8.03
N GLY A 28 -25.04 -11.68 -6.75
CA GLY A 28 -25.40 -12.63 -5.71
C GLY A 28 -24.26 -13.18 -4.84
N TYR A 29 -23.01 -12.74 -5.01
CA TYR A 29 -21.92 -13.10 -4.09
C TYR A 29 -21.46 -11.93 -3.22
N ARG A 30 -21.07 -12.25 -1.97
CA ARG A 30 -20.39 -11.29 -1.10
C ARG A 30 -18.97 -11.07 -1.57
N THR A 31 -18.56 -9.80 -1.57
CA THR A 31 -17.19 -9.42 -1.94
C THR A 31 -16.39 -9.08 -0.70
N ASP A 32 -15.34 -9.84 -0.43
CA ASP A 32 -14.38 -9.53 0.62
C ASP A 32 -13.22 -8.67 0.07
N GLY A 33 -12.85 -7.62 0.80
CA GLY A 33 -11.57 -6.93 0.63
C GLY A 33 -10.42 -7.85 1.06
N VAL A 34 -9.30 -7.80 0.34
CA VAL A 34 -8.17 -8.76 0.41
C VAL A 34 -7.88 -9.22 1.85
N PRO A 35 -7.98 -10.53 2.15
CA PRO A 35 -7.67 -11.05 3.47
C PRO A 35 -6.17 -10.96 3.76
N VAL A 36 -5.80 -10.39 4.90
CA VAL A 36 -4.47 -10.60 5.48
C VAL A 36 -4.53 -11.90 6.27
N ARG A 37 -3.93 -12.96 5.72
CA ARG A 37 -3.82 -14.27 6.37
C ARG A 37 -2.39 -14.52 6.81
N ARG A 38 -2.21 -14.97 8.05
CA ARG A 38 -0.93 -15.47 8.58
C ARG A 38 -1.12 -16.90 9.07
N SER A 39 -0.18 -17.76 8.73
CA SER A 39 -0.03 -19.10 9.28
C SER A 39 1.04 -19.13 10.39
N SER A 40 0.84 -19.97 11.39
CA SER A 40 1.89 -20.41 12.31
C SER A 40 1.81 -21.91 12.49
N ALA A 41 2.91 -22.60 12.21
CA ALA A 41 3.02 -24.04 12.47
C ALA A 41 2.97 -24.27 13.99
N THR A 42 2.11 -25.17 14.42
CA THR A 42 2.12 -25.70 15.77
C THR A 42 3.23 -26.75 15.83
N GLY A 43 4.36 -26.42 16.47
CA GLY A 43 5.32 -27.44 16.89
C GLY A 43 4.67 -28.34 17.94
N ALA A 44 4.99 -29.64 17.94
CA ALA A 44 4.50 -30.61 18.90
C ALA A 44 4.92 -30.23 20.34
N SER A 45 4.09 -29.44 21.00
CA SER A 45 3.97 -29.30 22.45
C SER A 45 2.75 -28.43 22.72
N ALA A 46 1.63 -29.09 23.02
CA ALA A 46 0.49 -28.46 23.66
C ALA A 46 0.94 -28.00 25.05
N SER A 47 1.34 -26.73 25.20
CA SER A 47 1.35 -25.95 26.46
C SER A 47 2.00 -24.56 26.30
N THR A 48 2.86 -24.34 25.30
CA THR A 48 3.60 -23.06 25.21
C THR A 48 2.94 -22.09 24.23
N ARG A 49 2.37 -21.03 24.82
CA ARG A 49 1.87 -19.80 24.17
C ARG A 49 2.76 -19.40 22.98
N PRO A 50 2.23 -19.32 21.74
CA PRO A 50 3.00 -18.79 20.62
C PRO A 50 3.36 -17.32 20.93
N PRO A 51 4.59 -16.86 20.63
CA PRO A 51 5.00 -15.48 20.91
C PRO A 51 4.07 -14.52 20.15
N PRO A 52 3.66 -13.38 20.76
CA PRO A 52 2.78 -12.41 20.12
C PRO A 52 3.51 -11.76 18.94
N SER A 53 3.29 -12.28 17.74
CA SER A 53 3.87 -11.70 16.53
C SER A 53 2.99 -10.56 16.01
N ARG A 54 3.68 -9.43 15.83
CA ARG A 54 3.23 -8.06 15.68
C ARG A 54 2.91 -7.72 14.22
N ARG A 55 1.65 -7.80 13.83
CA ARG A 55 1.11 -7.05 12.69
C ARG A 55 -0.25 -6.53 13.08
N VAL A 56 -0.39 -5.21 13.08
CA VAL A 56 -1.69 -4.56 13.23
C VAL A 56 -1.93 -3.79 11.94
N SER A 57 -3.07 -4.08 11.33
CA SER A 57 -3.59 -3.32 10.21
C SER A 57 -4.47 -2.21 10.76
N LEU A 58 -4.27 -0.99 10.27
CA LEU A 58 -5.11 0.16 10.63
C LEU A 58 -6.01 0.50 9.44
N PRO A 59 -7.33 0.29 9.52
CA PRO A 59 -8.27 0.68 8.49
C PRO A 59 -8.37 2.21 8.45
N LEU A 60 -8.27 2.76 7.24
CA LEU A 60 -8.52 4.16 6.92
C LEU A 60 -9.92 4.21 6.29
N GLY A 61 -10.83 4.99 6.89
CA GLY A 61 -12.17 5.18 6.33
C GLY A 61 -12.12 5.92 4.98
N PRO A 62 -13.23 5.93 4.22
CA PRO A 62 -13.30 6.52 2.88
C PRO A 62 -12.98 8.03 2.82
N SER A 63 -13.02 8.73 3.96
CA SER A 63 -12.71 10.15 4.09
C SER A 63 -11.31 10.44 4.64
N GLY A 64 -10.38 9.47 4.60
CA GLY A 64 -9.01 9.66 5.13
C GLY A 64 -8.94 9.81 6.66
N ARG A 65 -10.06 9.66 7.37
CA ARG A 65 -10.09 9.72 8.83
C ARG A 65 -9.56 8.42 9.43
N THR A 66 -8.44 8.49 10.14
CA THR A 66 -7.99 7.43 11.07
C THR A 66 -9.01 7.30 12.19
N ARG A 67 -9.70 6.16 12.27
CA ARG A 67 -10.47 5.79 13.47
C ARG A 67 -9.55 5.03 14.42
N ARG A 68 -9.64 5.40 15.70
CA ARG A 68 -8.91 4.77 16.80
C ARG A 68 -9.35 3.30 16.86
N LEU A 69 -8.50 2.38 16.41
CA LEU A 69 -8.61 0.99 16.82
C LEU A 69 -8.02 0.87 18.22
N GLY A 70 -8.88 0.52 19.18
CA GLY A 70 -8.42 -0.06 20.42
C GLY A 70 -7.62 -1.35 20.15
N PRO A 71 -6.88 -1.87 21.13
CA PRO A 71 -6.35 -3.23 21.03
C PRO A 71 -7.41 -4.19 20.52
N LEU A 72 -7.05 -5.02 19.53
CA LEU A 72 -7.86 -6.19 19.19
C LEU A 72 -8.05 -6.98 20.49
N PRO A 73 -9.30 -7.27 20.90
CA PRO A 73 -9.54 -8.10 22.07
C PRO A 73 -8.94 -9.48 21.77
N TYR A 74 -7.82 -9.79 22.44
CA TYR A 74 -7.43 -11.18 22.65
C TYR A 74 -8.46 -11.73 23.63
N GLY A 75 -9.45 -12.46 23.12
CA GLY A 75 -10.24 -13.35 23.96
C GLY A 75 -9.35 -14.47 24.52
N PRO A 76 -9.70 -15.06 25.67
CA PRO A 76 -8.96 -16.18 26.24
C PRO A 76 -8.81 -17.32 25.24
N ALA A 77 -7.70 -18.06 25.34
CA ALA A 77 -7.46 -19.27 24.56
C ALA A 77 -8.67 -20.22 24.71
N GLY A 78 -9.28 -20.61 23.59
CA GLY A 78 -10.43 -21.51 23.57
C GLY A 78 -11.59 -21.13 22.65
N ALA A 79 -11.58 -19.96 22.00
CA ALA A 79 -12.62 -19.60 21.02
C ALA A 79 -12.13 -19.81 19.58
N GLU A 80 -11.87 -21.06 19.21
CA GLU A 80 -11.65 -21.47 17.83
C GLU A 80 -12.96 -21.29 17.02
N GLY A 81 -12.88 -20.77 15.80
CA GLY A 81 -14.02 -20.76 14.86
C GLY A 81 -15.04 -19.61 15.00
N ALA A 82 -14.84 -18.63 15.88
CA ALA A 82 -15.78 -17.52 16.02
C ALA A 82 -15.32 -16.25 15.29
N GLU A 83 -16.03 -15.89 14.23
CA GLU A 83 -15.91 -14.58 13.59
C GLU A 83 -16.28 -13.46 14.56
N ARG A 84 -15.46 -12.40 14.59
CA ARG A 84 -15.73 -11.24 15.44
C ARG A 84 -15.65 -9.95 14.65
N PRO A 85 -16.61 -9.02 14.80
CA PRO A 85 -16.46 -7.67 14.32
C PRO A 85 -15.41 -6.95 15.19
N GLY A 86 -14.37 -6.42 14.55
CA GLY A 86 -13.50 -5.39 15.09
C GLY A 86 -14.06 -3.99 14.81
N GLY A 87 -13.39 -2.97 15.36
CA GLY A 87 -13.69 -1.58 15.00
C GLY A 87 -13.60 -1.37 13.48
N SER A 88 -14.49 -0.53 12.94
CA SER A 88 -14.60 -0.12 11.53
C SER A 88 -14.87 -1.21 10.47
N GLY A 89 -15.58 -2.29 10.82
CA GLY A 89 -15.98 -3.31 9.85
C GLY A 89 -14.91 -4.37 9.54
N LEU A 90 -13.80 -4.36 10.28
CA LEU A 90 -12.80 -5.42 10.23
C LEU A 90 -13.38 -6.72 10.79
N ARG A 91 -13.21 -7.83 10.06
CA ARG A 91 -13.53 -9.17 10.52
C ARG A 91 -12.25 -9.93 10.83
N THR A 92 -12.30 -10.79 11.85
CA THR A 92 -11.16 -11.63 12.22
C THR A 92 -11.60 -13.07 12.48
N LEU A 93 -10.80 -14.03 12.06
CA LEU A 93 -11.00 -15.47 12.28
C LEU A 93 -9.68 -16.11 12.68
N CYS A 94 -9.71 -16.90 13.75
CA CYS A 94 -8.61 -17.74 14.20
C CYS A 94 -9.06 -19.20 14.15
N GLU A 95 -8.38 -20.02 13.36
CA GLU A 95 -8.80 -21.39 13.05
C GLU A 95 -7.60 -22.28 12.73
N ALA A 96 -7.67 -23.55 13.12
CA ALA A 96 -6.67 -24.56 12.79
C ALA A 96 -7.08 -25.28 11.50
N TRP A 97 -6.20 -25.27 10.50
CA TRP A 97 -6.40 -25.98 9.23
C TRP A 97 -5.40 -27.12 9.11
N THR A 98 -5.88 -28.27 8.64
CA THR A 98 -5.03 -29.43 8.37
C THR A 98 -5.01 -29.68 6.87
N GLY A 99 -3.82 -29.66 6.28
CA GLY A 99 -3.63 -29.91 4.85
C GLY A 99 -2.35 -30.70 4.57
N SER A 100 -2.23 -31.20 3.36
CA SER A 100 -1.05 -31.89 2.82
C SER A 100 -0.58 -31.21 1.55
N TRP A 101 0.67 -31.48 1.13
CA TRP A 101 1.15 -31.00 -0.16
C TRP A 101 0.36 -31.61 -1.33
N ARG A 102 -0.15 -32.84 -1.17
CA ARG A 102 -1.01 -33.52 -2.16
C ARG A 102 -2.31 -32.76 -2.44
N ASP A 103 -2.85 -32.04 -1.47
CA ASP A 103 -4.07 -31.24 -1.66
C ASP A 103 -3.84 -30.07 -2.66
N ASN A 104 -2.59 -29.67 -2.90
CA ASN A 104 -2.22 -28.59 -3.83
C ASN A 104 -1.57 -29.09 -5.13
N GLY A 105 -1.26 -30.38 -5.25
CA GLY A 105 -0.57 -30.93 -6.41
C GLY A 105 -0.40 -32.45 -6.37
N THR A 106 -0.54 -33.09 -7.52
CA THR A 106 -0.58 -34.56 -7.64
C THR A 106 0.72 -35.26 -7.27
N THR A 107 1.85 -34.54 -7.33
CA THR A 107 3.20 -35.04 -6.97
C THR A 107 3.58 -34.76 -5.52
N GLY A 108 2.71 -34.11 -4.74
CA GLY A 108 2.95 -33.77 -3.34
C GLY A 108 2.88 -34.95 -2.37
N THR A 109 3.47 -34.78 -1.19
CA THR A 109 3.37 -35.75 -0.09
C THR A 109 1.95 -35.76 0.51
N THR A 110 1.53 -36.92 1.00
CA THR A 110 0.24 -37.13 1.69
C THR A 110 0.26 -36.74 3.16
N GLU A 111 1.44 -36.42 3.71
CA GLU A 111 1.60 -36.05 5.11
C GLU A 111 0.73 -34.83 5.44
N ARG A 112 -0.22 -35.02 6.35
CA ARG A 112 -1.11 -33.94 6.81
C ARG A 112 -0.49 -33.20 7.98
N ARG A 113 -0.49 -31.87 7.90
CA ARG A 113 0.07 -30.99 8.93
C ARG A 113 -0.99 -29.98 9.38
N PRO A 114 -1.27 -29.88 10.69
CA PRO A 114 -2.12 -28.83 11.22
C PRO A 114 -1.34 -27.51 11.26
N CYS A 115 -2.03 -26.41 10.98
CA CYS A 115 -1.48 -25.06 11.01
C CYS A 115 -2.54 -24.09 11.53
N LEU A 116 -2.18 -23.26 12.51
CA LEU A 116 -3.07 -22.22 13.00
C LEU A 116 -3.02 -21.01 12.05
N HIS A 117 -4.19 -20.57 11.60
CA HIS A 117 -4.35 -19.40 10.75
C HIS A 117 -5.03 -18.26 11.51
N GLN A 118 -4.49 -17.06 11.35
CA GLN A 118 -5.16 -15.81 11.70
C GLN A 118 -5.51 -15.08 10.40
N THR A 119 -6.80 -14.87 10.18
CA THR A 119 -7.36 -14.18 9.00
C THR A 119 -8.00 -12.87 9.43
N LEU A 120 -7.74 -11.81 8.66
CA LEU A 120 -8.31 -10.48 8.83
C LEU A 120 -8.85 -10.00 7.48
N TRP A 121 -10.10 -9.54 7.40
CA TRP A 121 -10.70 -9.06 6.15
C TRP A 121 -11.71 -7.93 6.38
N LEU A 122 -12.06 -7.21 5.31
CA LEU A 122 -13.11 -6.19 5.31
C LEU A 122 -14.23 -6.68 4.41
N ASP A 123 -15.44 -6.80 4.95
CA ASP A 123 -16.62 -7.24 4.18
C ASP A 123 -17.22 -6.03 3.43
N HIS A 124 -17.28 -6.09 2.10
CA HIS A 124 -17.91 -5.06 1.27
C HIS A 124 -19.40 -5.32 0.98
N GLY A 125 -19.95 -6.42 1.48
CA GLY A 125 -21.32 -6.84 1.23
C GLY A 125 -21.51 -7.52 -0.12
N THR A 126 -22.78 -7.76 -0.46
CA THR A 126 -23.21 -8.32 -1.75
C THR A 126 -23.37 -7.19 -2.77
N ASP A 127 -22.95 -7.44 -4.02
CA ASP A 127 -23.07 -6.50 -5.15
C ASP A 127 -22.59 -5.06 -4.83
N PRO A 128 -21.36 -4.88 -4.29
CA PRO A 128 -20.90 -3.56 -3.89
C PRO A 128 -20.70 -2.64 -5.09
N VAL A 129 -21.25 -1.44 -5.01
CA VAL A 129 -21.02 -0.36 -5.97
C VAL A 129 -20.02 0.63 -5.40
N ASN A 130 -18.90 0.85 -6.09
CA ASN A 130 -17.86 1.82 -5.71
C ASN A 130 -17.33 1.69 -4.27
N SER A 131 -17.33 0.48 -3.69
CA SER A 131 -16.76 0.24 -2.37
C SER A 131 -15.25 0.43 -2.36
N SER A 132 -14.69 0.96 -1.27
CA SER A 132 -13.26 1.21 -1.12
C SER A 132 -12.74 0.72 0.22
N TYR A 133 -11.44 0.49 0.30
CA TYR A 133 -10.71 0.18 1.53
C TYR A 133 -9.36 0.89 1.52
N GLY A 134 -8.79 1.07 2.71
CA GLY A 134 -7.42 1.50 2.90
C GLY A 134 -6.87 0.92 4.20
N TYR A 135 -5.64 0.43 4.17
CA TYR A 135 -4.96 -0.01 5.39
C TYR A 135 -3.45 0.19 5.33
N ILE A 136 -2.84 0.28 6.50
CA ILE A 136 -1.38 0.34 6.67
C ILE A 136 -0.91 -0.97 7.28
N LEU A 137 0.09 -1.62 6.67
CA LEU A 137 0.77 -2.77 7.27
C LEU A 137 2.03 -2.33 8.00
N MET A 138 2.16 -2.71 9.27
CA MET A 138 3.35 -2.45 10.08
C MET A 138 3.99 -3.75 10.56
N PRO A 139 4.74 -4.48 9.71
CA PRO A 139 5.45 -5.69 10.10
C PRO A 139 6.41 -5.44 11.27
N GLY A 140 6.35 -6.28 12.31
CA GLY A 140 7.29 -6.23 13.44
C GLY A 140 7.03 -5.12 14.46
N ALA A 141 6.12 -4.18 14.18
CA ALA A 141 5.88 -3.01 15.01
C ALA A 141 5.25 -3.36 16.36
N SER A 142 5.77 -2.78 17.46
CA SER A 142 5.16 -2.97 18.77
C SER A 142 3.71 -2.48 18.80
N ARG A 143 2.90 -3.04 19.72
CA ARG A 143 1.54 -2.54 19.98
C ARG A 143 1.53 -1.03 20.27
N ARG A 144 2.54 -0.53 20.99
CA ARG A 144 2.71 0.91 21.25
C ARG A 144 2.98 1.70 19.97
N ALA A 145 3.86 1.21 19.10
CA ALA A 145 4.18 1.87 17.83
C ALA A 145 2.98 1.92 16.88
N VAL A 146 2.19 0.84 16.84
CA VAL A 146 0.92 0.80 16.10
C VAL A 146 -0.07 1.81 16.68
N ALA A 147 -0.27 1.83 18.00
CA ALA A 147 -1.20 2.75 18.64
C ALA A 147 -0.80 4.22 18.41
N ALA A 148 0.50 4.51 18.45
CA ALA A 148 1.03 5.82 18.11
C ALA A 148 0.75 6.17 16.64
N ARG A 149 1.00 5.25 15.70
CA ARG A 149 0.70 5.46 14.27
C ARG A 149 -0.79 5.68 14.03
N ALA A 150 -1.66 4.96 14.74
CA ALA A 150 -3.11 5.12 14.63
C ALA A 150 -3.61 6.48 15.14
N ALA A 151 -2.92 7.05 16.12
CA ALA A 151 -3.24 8.35 16.69
C ALA A 151 -2.67 9.53 15.87
N ASP A 152 -1.61 9.31 15.11
CA ASP A 152 -1.01 10.30 14.21
C ASP A 152 -1.93 10.59 13.01
N ARG A 153 -2.42 11.83 12.93
CA ARG A 153 -3.28 12.34 11.84
C ARG A 153 -2.53 13.13 10.77
N THR A 154 -1.23 13.32 10.94
CA THR A 154 -0.44 14.27 10.14
C THR A 154 0.66 13.61 9.32
N GLY A 155 1.14 12.45 9.74
CA GLY A 155 2.26 11.77 9.08
C GLY A 155 1.90 11.14 7.73
N LEU A 156 0.71 10.54 7.60
CA LEU A 156 0.23 9.91 6.38
C LEU A 156 -1.19 10.39 6.06
N GLU A 157 -1.39 10.79 4.82
CA GLU A 157 -2.65 11.32 4.31
C GLU A 157 -3.01 10.59 3.01
N ILE A 158 -4.26 10.15 2.88
CA ILE A 158 -4.83 9.71 1.61
C ILE A 158 -5.36 10.96 0.91
N LEU A 159 -4.76 11.32 -0.23
CA LEU A 159 -5.16 12.48 -1.02
C LEU A 159 -6.33 12.13 -1.95
N ASP A 160 -6.30 10.93 -2.54
CA ASP A 160 -7.38 10.39 -3.39
C ASP A 160 -7.41 8.85 -3.24
N ASN A 161 -8.62 8.27 -3.31
CA ASN A 161 -8.83 6.82 -3.34
C ASN A 161 -10.07 6.48 -4.18
N SER A 162 -10.16 7.10 -5.36
CA SER A 162 -11.20 6.89 -6.36
C SER A 162 -10.79 5.82 -7.39
N ASP A 163 -11.70 5.54 -8.33
CA ASP A 163 -11.43 4.73 -9.52
C ASP A 163 -10.62 5.48 -10.59
N ILE A 164 -10.44 6.79 -10.43
CA ILE A 164 -9.61 7.64 -11.28
C ILE A 164 -8.17 7.67 -10.77
N CYS A 165 -7.99 7.86 -9.46
CA CYS A 165 -6.67 7.93 -8.85
C CYS A 165 -6.62 7.39 -7.43
N GLN A 166 -5.47 6.83 -7.08
CA GLN A 166 -5.11 6.55 -5.69
C GLN A 166 -3.81 7.24 -5.36
N SER A 167 -3.85 8.14 -4.39
CA SER A 167 -2.68 8.92 -4.01
C SER A 167 -2.56 9.12 -2.50
N VAL A 168 -1.32 9.14 -2.05
CA VAL A 168 -0.96 9.29 -0.64
C VAL A 168 0.17 10.29 -0.48
N ALA A 169 0.15 11.04 0.62
CA ALA A 169 1.26 11.87 1.06
C ALA A 169 1.82 11.34 2.39
N VAL A 170 3.14 11.19 2.45
CA VAL A 170 3.88 10.90 3.69
C VAL A 170 4.70 12.14 4.04
N ARG A 171 4.11 13.01 4.86
CA ARG A 171 4.63 14.37 5.14
C ARG A 171 6.04 14.33 5.74
N SER A 172 6.29 13.39 6.65
CA SER A 172 7.61 13.21 7.28
C SER A 172 8.72 12.83 6.29
N LEU A 173 8.37 12.35 5.10
CA LEU A 173 9.33 12.00 4.04
C LEU A 173 9.34 12.99 2.87
N GLY A 174 8.49 14.03 2.92
CA GLY A 174 8.25 14.91 1.78
C GLY A 174 7.79 14.16 0.53
N LEU A 175 7.12 13.01 0.71
CA LEU A 175 6.82 12.08 -0.36
C LEU A 175 5.34 12.14 -0.72
N THR A 176 5.05 12.19 -2.01
CA THR A 176 3.73 11.98 -2.59
C THR A 176 3.84 10.85 -3.60
N ALA A 177 2.93 9.88 -3.54
CA ALA A 177 2.83 8.82 -4.54
C ALA A 177 1.42 8.75 -5.07
N ALA A 178 1.27 8.56 -6.38
CA ALA A 178 -0.02 8.49 -7.06
C ALA A 178 -0.01 7.42 -8.15
N ASN A 179 -1.06 6.61 -8.18
CA ASN A 179 -1.41 5.76 -9.31
C ASN A 179 -2.64 6.37 -9.98
N LEU A 180 -2.50 6.74 -11.25
CA LEU A 180 -3.57 7.31 -12.06
C LEU A 180 -4.05 6.23 -13.03
N TRP A 181 -5.32 5.84 -12.90
CA TRP A 181 -5.94 4.80 -13.73
C TRP A 181 -6.51 5.36 -15.04
N ARG A 182 -6.73 6.67 -15.08
CA ARG A 182 -7.20 7.44 -16.23
C ARG A 182 -6.40 8.74 -16.31
N ALA A 183 -6.43 9.38 -17.47
CA ALA A 183 -6.00 10.77 -17.58
C ALA A 183 -6.80 11.62 -16.58
N ALA A 184 -6.11 12.32 -15.69
CA ALA A 184 -6.75 13.06 -14.62
C ALA A 184 -5.86 14.18 -14.08
N ALA A 185 -6.49 15.25 -13.64
CA ALA A 185 -5.90 16.25 -12.76
C ALA A 185 -6.14 15.81 -11.32
N VAL A 186 -5.12 15.23 -10.71
CA VAL A 186 -5.14 14.89 -9.28
C VAL A 186 -4.20 15.85 -8.59
N ALA A 187 -4.47 16.21 -7.33
CA ALA A 187 -3.72 17.19 -6.53
C ALA A 187 -2.19 17.07 -6.67
N ALA A 188 -1.66 17.72 -7.73
CA ALA A 188 -0.28 17.76 -8.21
C ALA A 188 0.45 16.39 -8.20
N PRO A 189 0.37 15.56 -9.27
CA PRO A 189 0.49 15.96 -10.68
C PRO A 189 -0.72 15.61 -11.58
N THR A 190 -0.91 16.39 -12.64
CA THR A 190 -1.84 16.09 -13.75
C THR A 190 -1.12 15.27 -14.81
N VAL A 191 -1.75 14.21 -15.33
CA VAL A 191 -1.19 13.37 -16.39
C VAL A 191 -2.20 13.12 -17.51
N THR A 192 -1.71 12.95 -18.73
CA THR A 192 -2.55 12.69 -19.92
C THR A 192 -2.86 11.21 -20.15
N SER A 193 -2.24 10.29 -19.40
CA SER A 193 -2.43 8.84 -19.54
C SER A 193 -2.26 8.10 -18.21
N PRO A 194 -2.74 6.84 -18.09
CA PRO A 194 -2.52 6.04 -16.89
C PRO A 194 -1.03 5.94 -16.54
N THR A 195 -0.67 6.35 -15.33
CA THR A 195 0.73 6.59 -14.94
C THR A 195 0.91 6.30 -13.45
N SER A 196 2.06 5.77 -13.06
CA SER A 196 2.50 5.76 -11.66
C SER A 196 3.55 6.85 -11.44
N VAL A 197 3.34 7.69 -10.44
CA VAL A 197 4.23 8.82 -10.12
C VAL A 197 4.59 8.81 -8.65
N VAL A 198 5.88 8.99 -8.37
CA VAL A 198 6.40 9.28 -7.02
C VAL A 198 7.18 10.58 -7.07
N VAL A 199 6.79 11.52 -6.22
CA VAL A 199 7.49 12.79 -6.00
C VAL A 199 8.07 12.78 -4.60
N ARG A 200 9.37 13.08 -4.47
CA ARG A 200 10.04 13.22 -3.19
C ARG A 200 10.74 14.57 -3.09
N ARG A 201 10.35 15.38 -2.11
CA ARG A 201 10.94 16.69 -1.83
C ARG A 201 12.00 16.57 -0.73
N CYS A 202 13.13 17.23 -0.91
CA CYS A 202 14.24 17.27 0.04
C CYS A 202 14.84 18.69 0.08
N GLY A 203 14.45 19.49 1.07
CA GLY A 203 14.89 20.88 1.15
C GLY A 203 14.47 21.66 -0.10
N ARG A 204 15.47 22.16 -0.85
CA ARG A 204 15.27 22.96 -2.08
C ARG A 204 15.31 22.12 -3.37
N THR A 205 15.28 20.80 -3.27
CA THR A 205 15.20 19.92 -4.44
C THR A 205 14.00 18.99 -4.37
N ALA A 206 13.60 18.48 -5.53
CA ALA A 206 12.62 17.42 -5.65
C ALA A 206 13.03 16.43 -6.73
N THR A 207 12.73 15.15 -6.49
CA THR A 207 12.85 14.08 -7.50
C THR A 207 11.47 13.57 -7.87
N LEU A 208 11.23 13.43 -9.17
CA LEU A 208 10.07 12.82 -9.76
C LEU A 208 10.49 11.50 -10.40
N HIS A 209 9.73 10.44 -10.12
CA HIS A 209 9.87 9.12 -10.72
C HIS A 209 8.54 8.77 -11.37
N ILE A 210 8.58 8.46 -12.66
CA ILE A 210 7.40 8.29 -13.51
C ILE A 210 7.51 6.95 -14.22
N SER A 211 6.45 6.13 -14.20
CA SER A 211 6.36 4.92 -15.02
C SER A 211 4.99 4.84 -15.69
N GLU A 212 4.91 4.07 -16.77
CA GLU A 212 3.70 3.87 -17.59
C GLU A 212 3.35 2.37 -17.58
N PRO A 213 2.56 1.91 -16.58
CA PRO A 213 2.35 0.48 -16.35
C PRO A 213 1.54 -0.22 -17.44
N MET A 214 0.78 0.51 -18.28
CA MET A 214 0.02 -0.09 -19.38
C MET A 214 0.92 -0.47 -20.55
N ARG A 215 2.19 -0.01 -20.55
CA ARG A 215 3.20 -0.35 -21.56
C ARG A 215 2.75 -0.02 -22.99
N ALA A 216 1.92 1.00 -23.13
CA ALA A 216 1.44 1.50 -24.42
C ALA A 216 2.59 2.12 -25.25
N GLY A 217 3.66 2.57 -24.58
CA GLY A 217 4.84 3.16 -25.23
C GLY A 217 4.59 4.53 -25.85
N GLN A 218 3.37 5.05 -25.76
CA GLN A 218 3.01 6.38 -26.23
C GLN A 218 3.54 7.46 -25.29
N PRO A 219 4.02 8.60 -25.81
CA PRO A 219 4.41 9.72 -24.97
C PRO A 219 3.25 10.20 -24.09
N LEU A 220 3.59 10.63 -22.87
CA LEU A 220 2.66 11.22 -21.91
C LEU A 220 3.18 12.58 -21.44
N GLU A 221 2.26 13.47 -21.11
CA GLU A 221 2.59 14.74 -20.47
C GLU A 221 2.24 14.69 -18.99
N LEU A 222 3.14 15.26 -18.18
CA LEU A 222 2.97 15.44 -16.74
C LEU A 222 3.12 16.91 -16.38
N VAL A 223 2.15 17.43 -15.63
CA VAL A 223 2.19 18.77 -15.05
C VAL A 223 2.25 18.66 -13.54
N TRP A 224 3.34 19.14 -12.94
CA TRP A 224 3.47 19.28 -11.50
C TRP A 224 3.25 20.74 -11.11
N GLY A 225 2.13 21.03 -10.45
CA GLY A 225 1.70 22.37 -10.03
C GLY A 225 2.51 22.97 -8.87
N ARG A 226 3.84 22.91 -8.96
CA ARG A 226 4.77 23.47 -7.98
C ARG A 226 5.83 24.28 -8.69
N SER A 227 6.29 25.34 -8.03
CA SER A 227 7.34 26.16 -8.58
C SER A 227 8.67 25.40 -8.65
N VAL A 228 9.26 25.43 -9.84
CA VAL A 228 10.54 24.81 -10.17
C VAL A 228 11.40 25.87 -10.82
N GLY A 229 12.56 26.16 -10.24
CA GLY A 229 13.48 27.16 -10.77
C GLY A 229 14.30 26.62 -11.93
N ARG A 230 14.78 25.37 -11.85
CA ARG A 230 15.50 24.69 -12.94
C ARG A 230 15.49 23.18 -12.78
N VAL A 231 15.74 22.48 -13.88
CA VAL A 231 16.01 21.03 -13.88
C VAL A 231 17.50 20.78 -13.62
N LEU A 232 17.79 19.86 -12.70
CA LEU A 232 19.15 19.46 -12.33
C LEU A 232 19.59 18.22 -13.11
N ARG A 233 18.67 17.26 -13.30
CA ARG A 233 18.91 16.03 -14.05
C ARG A 233 17.59 15.51 -14.63
N ALA A 234 17.64 14.95 -15.83
CA ALA A 234 16.51 14.25 -16.43
C ALA A 234 17.01 12.98 -17.13
N ALA A 235 16.20 11.93 -17.14
CA ALA A 235 16.46 10.75 -17.96
C ALA A 235 16.36 11.12 -19.46
N PRO A 236 17.06 10.42 -20.38
CA PRO A 236 17.01 10.73 -21.82
C PRO A 236 15.61 10.69 -22.44
N SER A 237 14.71 9.91 -21.84
CA SER A 237 13.31 9.76 -22.19
C SER A 237 12.41 10.89 -21.67
N VAL A 238 12.95 11.84 -20.90
CA VAL A 238 12.21 12.94 -20.27
C VAL A 238 12.62 14.25 -20.92
N GLU A 239 11.68 14.83 -21.66
CA GLU A 239 11.78 16.17 -22.22
C GLU A 239 11.13 17.18 -21.26
N VAL A 240 11.82 18.29 -21.00
CA VAL A 240 11.35 19.37 -20.13
C VAL A 240 10.68 20.42 -21.01
N LEU A 241 9.37 20.57 -20.88
CA LEU A 241 8.60 21.51 -21.69
C LEU A 241 8.55 22.91 -21.06
N ASP A 242 8.40 22.99 -19.72
CA ASP A 242 8.29 24.27 -19.01
C ASP A 242 8.73 24.17 -17.54
N THR A 243 9.21 25.29 -17.00
CA THR A 243 9.56 25.48 -15.57
C THR A 243 9.12 26.89 -15.12
N GLY A 244 9.10 27.16 -13.82
CA GLY A 244 8.68 28.45 -13.27
C GLY A 244 7.58 28.24 -12.22
N PRO A 245 6.32 28.65 -12.45
CA PRO A 245 5.22 28.43 -11.50
C PRO A 245 4.76 26.96 -11.43
N HIS A 246 5.00 26.19 -12.49
CA HIS A 246 4.73 24.75 -12.58
C HIS A 246 5.82 24.07 -13.42
N LEU A 247 5.97 22.75 -13.30
CA LEU A 247 6.86 21.94 -14.11
C LEU A 247 6.03 21.15 -15.12
N ARG A 248 6.35 21.25 -16.42
CA ARG A 248 5.76 20.43 -17.48
C ARG A 248 6.81 19.52 -18.09
N LEU A 249 6.52 18.23 -18.13
CA LEU A 249 7.38 17.20 -18.70
C LEU A 249 6.63 16.44 -19.78
N ARG A 250 7.34 16.05 -20.84
CA ARG A 250 6.92 15.00 -21.76
C ARG A 250 7.82 13.79 -21.56
N VAL A 251 7.22 12.64 -21.31
CA VAL A 251 7.93 11.38 -21.06
C VAL A 251 7.63 10.43 -22.21
N THR A 252 8.67 9.84 -22.80
CA THR A 252 8.55 8.77 -23.79
C THR A 252 8.87 7.44 -23.10
N PRO A 253 7.86 6.69 -22.60
CA PRO A 253 8.10 5.68 -21.60
C PRO A 253 8.62 4.34 -22.13
N GLY A 254 8.43 4.07 -23.43
CA GLY A 254 8.61 2.74 -24.02
C GLY A 254 7.62 1.70 -23.48
N ALA A 255 7.78 0.44 -23.89
CA ALA A 255 6.86 -0.66 -23.52
C ALA A 255 7.37 -1.54 -22.34
N ALA A 256 8.48 -1.15 -21.72
CA ALA A 256 9.13 -1.94 -20.67
C ALA A 256 8.67 -1.60 -19.24
N ASP A 257 7.85 -0.55 -19.05
CA ASP A 257 7.48 0.01 -17.73
C ASP A 257 8.72 0.31 -16.87
N VAL A 258 9.73 0.92 -17.49
CA VAL A 258 10.90 1.43 -16.77
C VAL A 258 10.55 2.74 -16.07
N VAL A 259 11.27 3.04 -14.99
CA VAL A 259 11.08 4.29 -14.24
C VAL A 259 11.94 5.40 -14.84
N HIS A 260 11.30 6.52 -15.16
CA HIS A 260 11.91 7.72 -15.72
C HIS A 260 12.09 8.76 -14.61
N GLY A 261 13.32 9.21 -14.41
CA GLY A 261 13.68 10.14 -13.33
C GLY A 261 13.85 11.58 -13.80
N CYS A 262 13.38 12.54 -13.00
CA CYS A 262 13.64 13.96 -13.16
C CYS A 262 13.95 14.59 -11.79
N GLU A 263 15.09 15.25 -11.66
CA GLU A 263 15.50 15.98 -10.46
C GLU A 263 15.49 17.47 -10.75
N VAL A 264 14.91 18.25 -9.85
CA VAL A 264 14.69 19.69 -10.04
C VAL A 264 15.04 20.48 -8.78
N ALA A 265 15.46 21.73 -8.96
CA ALA A 265 15.56 22.71 -7.89
C ALA A 265 14.21 23.43 -7.75
N THR A 266 13.62 23.36 -6.56
CA THR A 266 12.34 24.02 -6.27
C THR A 266 12.57 25.49 -5.89
N GLY A 267 11.65 26.35 -6.33
CA GLY A 267 11.57 27.75 -5.92
C GLY A 267 11.25 27.90 -4.44
#